data_AF-A0A9N8E8U9-F1
#
_entry.id   AF-A0A9N8E8U9-F1
#
_cell.length_a   1.000
_cell.length_b   1.000
_cell.length_c   1.000
_cell.angle_alpha   90.00
_cell.angle_beta   90.00
_cell.angle_gamma   90.00
#
_symmetry.space_group_name_H-M   'P 1'
#
loop_
_entity.id
_entity.type
_entity.pdbx_description
1 polymer ?
#
loop_
_entity_poly.entity_id
_entity_poly.type
_entity_poly.pdbx_seq_one_letter_code
_entity_poly.pdbx_strand_id
1 'polypeptide(L)'
;MWLQPERHGPLLSLIVGLLGSLGHSSLAFVGTSSLQSSIHARRTALYAVTSTVYGGNGGIDDHKHDRATIMARNDARTCVKSFLTQRAIQSFMFLLEECRDPHSGKWIEDFLGLANLGNYHGTGAFDIDRFASWEMVLFEMMERPKDKIIVSAKRRGRGHGGWSKHNPYLEERWVEFPIAIDPANLAQRILSVRGQIANEFIQDLDIVICTNDQILDSYFENIRYDERHSSLTAGAARPEELASTFDRITSIILSRNMENQVQVSSPFRKGNFDLLYNLCTQASIHELLRQYQDAGESKEVSFTWLRDFYIDRVAKFFDGDQPYGRADDFIEEMLLTPPAVRDLGINDRGKAVVGLIDPVGVAERIIARRTRIANDWKDSMGETASDHIQLQKALLTKIMGKPVEEFKREVMEEQQKPKREVMGQQQNPKGDPAGYPKFY
;
A
#
# COMPACT_ATOMS: atom_id res chain seq x y z
N MET A 1 4.92 -76.12 -27.20
CA MET A 1 4.96 -76.12 -28.67
C MET A 1 3.87 -75.15 -29.13
N TRP A 2 4.28 -73.94 -29.59
CA TRP A 2 3.55 -72.91 -30.38
C TRP A 2 2.07 -72.61 -29.98
N LEU A 3 1.59 -71.40 -29.70
CA LEU A 3 1.95 -70.00 -29.99
C LEU A 3 1.08 -69.11 -29.07
N GLN A 4 1.60 -67.95 -28.67
CA GLN A 4 0.80 -66.76 -28.33
C GLN A 4 0.30 -66.09 -29.65
N PRO A 5 -0.66 -65.12 -29.71
CA PRO A 5 -0.62 -63.92 -28.85
C PRO A 5 -1.92 -63.09 -28.57
N GLU A 6 -1.70 -62.02 -27.78
CA GLU A 6 -2.46 -60.75 -27.64
C GLU A 6 -3.81 -60.73 -26.88
N ARG A 7 -4.18 -59.73 -26.05
CA ARG A 7 -3.57 -58.46 -25.58
C ARG A 7 -4.32 -57.96 -24.32
N HIS A 8 -3.64 -57.08 -23.59
CA HIS A 8 -3.95 -56.31 -22.35
C HIS A 8 -5.39 -55.77 -22.18
N GLY A 9 -5.94 -55.52 -20.97
CA GLY A 9 -5.37 -55.46 -19.61
C GLY A 9 -6.47 -55.31 -18.53
N PRO A 10 -6.14 -55.17 -17.23
CA PRO A 10 -7.13 -55.14 -16.15
C PRO A 10 -7.41 -53.74 -15.58
N LEU A 11 -8.70 -53.52 -15.30
CA LEU A 11 -9.29 -53.04 -14.05
C LEU A 11 -8.54 -51.97 -13.24
N LEU A 12 -9.18 -50.80 -13.11
CA LEU A 12 -9.41 -50.20 -11.80
C LEU A 12 -10.72 -49.40 -11.80
N SER A 13 -11.64 -49.88 -10.97
CA SER A 13 -12.88 -49.23 -10.57
C SER A 13 -12.60 -48.01 -9.69
N LEU A 14 -13.35 -46.91 -9.84
CA LEU A 14 -14.06 -46.29 -8.71
C LEU A 14 -15.09 -45.25 -9.17
N ILE A 15 -16.36 -45.63 -9.01
CA ILE A 15 -17.52 -44.85 -8.56
C ILE A 15 -17.53 -43.34 -8.87
N VAL A 16 -18.36 -42.99 -9.86
CA VAL A 16 -18.98 -41.67 -10.04
C VAL A 16 -20.06 -41.50 -8.97
N GLY A 17 -19.91 -40.49 -8.12
CA GLY A 17 -20.85 -40.15 -7.06
C GLY A 17 -21.11 -38.65 -7.00
N LEU A 18 -22.26 -38.25 -7.53
CA LEU A 18 -22.91 -36.94 -7.43
C LEU A 18 -22.80 -36.30 -6.03
N LEU A 19 -22.14 -35.14 -5.95
CA LEU A 19 -22.41 -34.04 -5.01
C LEU A 19 -22.13 -32.77 -5.82
N GLY A 20 -23.11 -31.92 -6.16
CA GLY A 20 -23.97 -31.23 -5.22
C GLY A 20 -23.55 -29.77 -5.22
N SER A 21 -23.97 -29.03 -6.25
CA SER A 21 -23.82 -27.58 -6.37
C SER A 21 -24.47 -26.91 -5.16
N LEU A 22 -23.64 -26.46 -4.21
CA LEU A 22 -24.05 -25.53 -3.17
C LEU A 22 -23.74 -24.13 -3.68
N GLY A 23 -24.80 -23.47 -4.16
CA GLY A 23 -24.79 -22.07 -4.49
C GLY A 23 -24.33 -21.24 -3.30
N HIS A 24 -23.20 -20.56 -3.46
CA HIS A 24 -22.79 -19.48 -2.58
C HIS A 24 -23.73 -18.31 -2.83
N SER A 25 -24.79 -18.23 -2.04
CA SER A 25 -25.57 -17.00 -1.89
C SER A 25 -24.77 -16.07 -0.99
N SER A 26 -23.83 -15.33 -1.58
CA SER A 26 -23.22 -14.18 -0.92
C SER A 26 -24.31 -13.12 -0.77
N LEU A 27 -24.89 -13.03 0.42
CA LEU A 27 -25.74 -11.92 0.83
C LEU A 27 -24.83 -10.68 0.90
N ALA A 28 -24.72 -9.96 -0.21
CA ALA A 28 -24.11 -8.65 -0.25
C ALA A 28 -24.94 -7.71 0.63
N PHE A 29 -24.50 -7.52 1.87
CA PHE A 29 -24.97 -6.45 2.73
C PHE A 29 -24.38 -5.15 2.17
N VAL A 30 -25.12 -4.51 1.25
CA VAL A 30 -24.79 -3.18 0.73
C VAL A 30 -25.05 -2.16 1.85
N GLY A 31 -24.08 -2.06 2.76
CA GLY A 31 -24.06 -1.05 3.81
C GLY A 31 -23.54 0.28 3.28
N THR A 32 -24.19 1.37 3.66
CA THR A 32 -23.82 2.77 3.38
C THR A 32 -22.50 3.23 4.04
N SER A 33 -21.65 2.30 4.48
CA SER A 33 -20.40 2.55 5.21
C SER A 33 -19.21 2.98 4.35
N SER A 34 -19.29 2.81 3.02
CA SER A 34 -18.26 3.27 2.06
C SER A 34 -17.98 4.78 2.15
N LEU A 35 -18.98 5.58 2.53
CA LEU A 35 -18.86 7.04 2.61
C LEU A 35 -17.98 7.52 3.77
N GLN A 36 -17.97 6.86 4.93
CA GLN A 36 -17.24 7.37 6.10
C GLN A 36 -15.72 7.18 6.01
N SER A 37 -15.26 6.04 5.46
CA SER A 37 -13.83 5.80 5.22
C SER A 37 -13.25 6.76 4.17
N SER A 38 -14.03 7.05 3.12
CA SER A 38 -13.64 8.02 2.07
C SER A 38 -13.51 9.47 2.59
N ILE A 39 -14.32 9.87 3.58
CA ILE A 39 -14.31 11.23 4.13
C ILE A 39 -13.04 11.52 4.97
N HIS A 40 -12.55 10.54 5.73
CA HIS A 40 -11.32 10.72 6.53
C HIS A 40 -10.05 10.77 5.65
N ALA A 41 -9.99 9.95 4.60
CA ALA A 41 -8.89 10.00 3.62
C ALA A 41 -8.87 11.34 2.85
N ARG A 42 -10.03 11.81 2.37
CA ARG A 42 -10.16 13.09 1.66
C ARG A 42 -9.77 14.31 2.50
N ARG A 43 -10.14 14.34 3.79
CA ARG A 43 -9.67 15.42 4.69
C ARG A 43 -8.16 15.38 4.85
N THR A 44 -7.58 14.20 5.00
CA THR A 44 -6.15 14.04 5.29
C THR A 44 -5.23 14.50 4.15
N ALA A 45 -5.55 14.18 2.90
CA ALA A 45 -4.75 14.61 1.74
C ALA A 45 -4.86 16.12 1.45
N LEU A 46 -6.04 16.71 1.65
CA LEU A 46 -6.24 18.15 1.46
C LEU A 46 -5.54 18.98 2.54
N TYR A 47 -5.67 18.62 3.83
CA TYR A 47 -5.07 19.39 4.93
C TYR A 47 -3.53 19.44 4.88
N ALA A 48 -2.87 18.36 4.45
CA ALA A 48 -1.41 18.32 4.37
C ALA A 48 -0.83 19.22 3.26
N VAL A 49 -1.60 19.54 2.20
CA VAL A 49 -1.06 20.32 1.08
C VAL A 49 -1.60 21.76 1.04
N THR A 50 -2.81 22.03 1.53
CA THR A 50 -3.41 23.38 1.44
C THR A 50 -2.95 24.36 2.53
N SER A 51 -2.40 23.89 3.65
CA SER A 51 -1.98 24.75 4.78
C SER A 51 -0.82 25.72 4.46
N THR A 52 -0.14 25.57 3.32
CA THR A 52 0.99 26.44 2.94
C THR A 52 0.60 27.67 2.12
N VAL A 53 -0.66 27.80 1.67
CA VAL A 53 -1.03 28.82 0.66
C VAL A 53 -1.78 30.04 1.22
N TYR A 54 -2.30 29.97 2.44
CA TYR A 54 -2.97 31.12 3.08
C TYR A 54 -2.21 31.60 4.33
N GLY A 55 -1.02 32.16 4.09
CA GLY A 55 -0.23 32.86 5.11
C GLY A 55 -0.84 34.22 5.46
N GLY A 56 -1.85 34.24 6.33
CA GLY A 56 -2.32 35.48 6.94
C GLY A 56 -1.44 35.86 8.13
N ASN A 57 -0.45 36.75 7.94
CA ASN A 57 0.32 37.51 8.95
C ASN A 57 0.76 36.83 10.28
N GLY A 58 0.69 35.50 10.38
CA GLY A 58 1.17 34.71 11.50
C GLY A 58 2.69 34.81 11.57
N GLY A 59 3.24 34.90 12.80
CA GLY A 59 4.68 35.05 13.00
C GLY A 59 5.48 33.94 12.30
N ILE A 60 6.68 34.29 11.82
CA ILE A 60 7.61 33.40 11.09
C ILE A 60 7.84 32.04 11.78
N ASP A 61 7.71 31.97 13.10
CA ASP A 61 7.90 30.76 13.89
C ASP A 61 6.73 29.76 13.78
N ASP A 62 5.50 30.23 13.55
CA ASP A 62 4.30 29.39 13.44
C ASP A 62 4.34 28.53 12.16
N HIS A 63 4.76 29.13 11.05
CA HIS A 63 4.90 28.46 9.75
C HIS A 63 5.92 27.30 9.74
N LYS A 64 6.97 27.38 10.58
CA LYS A 64 7.97 26.30 10.67
C LYS A 64 7.40 25.08 11.38
N HIS A 65 6.61 25.29 12.43
CA HIS A 65 6.00 24.21 13.19
C HIS A 65 4.96 23.46 12.34
N ASP A 66 4.11 24.20 11.62
CA ASP A 66 3.12 23.61 10.71
C ASP A 66 3.80 22.78 9.61
N ARG A 67 4.89 23.30 9.03
CA ARG A 67 5.66 22.59 7.99
C ARG A 67 6.20 21.25 8.50
N ALA A 68 6.81 21.24 9.69
CA ALA A 68 7.37 20.02 10.27
C ALA A 68 6.28 18.97 10.53
N THR A 69 5.13 19.40 11.04
CA THR A 69 3.98 18.53 11.31
C THR A 69 3.41 17.92 10.04
N ILE A 70 3.25 18.72 8.98
CA ILE A 70 2.80 18.27 7.66
C ILE A 70 3.79 17.25 7.06
N MET A 71 5.08 17.54 7.14
CA MET A 71 6.13 16.63 6.65
C MET A 71 6.09 15.29 7.38
N ALA A 72 6.02 15.32 8.72
CA ALA A 72 5.92 14.11 9.52
C ALA A 72 4.68 13.28 9.16
N ARG A 73 3.53 13.95 8.92
CA ARG A 73 2.29 13.28 8.51
C ARG A 73 2.42 12.63 7.11
N ASN A 74 3.05 13.32 6.16
CA ASN A 74 3.30 12.77 4.83
C ASN A 74 4.25 11.57 4.90
N ASP A 75 5.33 11.68 5.67
CA ASP A 75 6.29 10.59 5.88
C ASP A 75 5.62 9.37 6.53
N ALA A 76 4.73 9.59 7.50
CA ALA A 76 3.94 8.52 8.11
C ALA A 76 2.98 7.87 7.10
N ARG A 77 2.34 8.64 6.22
CA ARG A 77 1.45 8.14 5.17
C ARG A 77 2.20 7.29 4.13
N THR A 78 3.41 7.70 3.78
CA THR A 78 4.28 6.96 2.84
C THR A 78 5.21 5.97 3.54
N CYS A 79 4.98 5.68 4.83
CA CYS A 79 5.82 4.75 5.58
C CYS A 79 5.58 3.31 5.13
N VAL A 80 6.60 2.71 4.51
CA VAL A 80 6.52 1.33 4.01
C VAL A 80 6.33 0.31 5.13
N LYS A 81 6.85 0.55 6.34
CA LYS A 81 6.65 -0.35 7.50
C LYS A 81 5.20 -0.34 7.98
N SER A 82 4.53 0.82 7.95
CA SER A 82 3.10 0.94 8.26
C SER A 82 2.25 0.24 7.21
N PHE A 83 2.59 0.44 5.93
CA PHE A 83 1.94 -0.26 4.82
C PHE A 83 2.11 -1.79 4.90
N LEU A 84 3.32 -2.28 5.20
CA LEU A 84 3.59 -3.70 5.41
C LEU A 84 2.70 -4.28 6.53
N THR A 85 2.56 -3.55 7.65
CA THR A 85 1.66 -3.96 8.75
C THR A 85 0.19 -3.99 8.30
N GLN A 86 -0.26 -3.00 7.52
CA GLN A 86 -1.61 -2.99 6.94
C GLN A 86 -1.85 -4.25 6.10
N ARG A 87 -0.94 -4.56 5.17
CA ARG A 87 -1.08 -5.73 4.30
C ARG A 87 -1.01 -7.04 5.08
N ALA A 88 -0.15 -7.12 6.10
CA ALA A 88 -0.08 -8.30 6.98
C ALA A 88 -1.40 -8.55 7.72
N ILE A 89 -2.05 -7.50 8.22
CA ILE A 89 -3.38 -7.62 8.84
C ILE A 89 -4.42 -8.09 7.83
N GLN A 90 -4.46 -7.49 6.64
CA GLN A 90 -5.44 -7.86 5.60
C GLN A 90 -5.26 -9.31 5.12
N SER A 91 -4.03 -9.74 4.84
CA SER A 91 -3.74 -11.13 4.50
C SER A 91 -4.06 -12.08 5.66
N PHE A 92 -3.83 -11.68 6.91
CA PHE A 92 -4.19 -12.49 8.07
C PHE A 92 -5.71 -12.60 8.24
N MET A 93 -6.48 -11.54 8.02
CA MET A 93 -7.94 -11.57 8.04
C MET A 93 -8.51 -12.53 7.00
N PHE A 94 -7.92 -12.54 5.80
CA PHE A 94 -8.28 -13.53 4.78
C PHE A 94 -8.00 -14.97 5.25
N LEU A 95 -6.83 -15.22 5.86
CA LEU A 95 -6.52 -16.54 6.41
C LEU A 95 -7.48 -16.95 7.53
N LEU A 96 -7.94 -16.00 8.36
CA LEU A 96 -8.95 -16.25 9.38
C LEU A 96 -10.29 -16.67 8.75
N GLU A 97 -10.71 -16.02 7.66
CA GLU A 97 -11.92 -16.39 6.93
C GLU A 97 -11.82 -17.80 6.34
N GLU A 98 -10.71 -18.13 5.68
CA GLU A 98 -10.42 -19.49 5.17
C GLU A 98 -10.40 -20.55 6.28
N CYS A 99 -9.92 -20.18 7.48
CA CYS A 99 -9.94 -21.04 8.67
C CYS A 99 -11.30 -21.07 9.39
N ARG A 100 -12.34 -20.46 8.83
CA ARG A 100 -13.70 -20.35 9.42
C ARG A 100 -13.74 -19.62 10.76
N ASP A 101 -12.88 -18.61 10.93
CA ASP A 101 -12.86 -17.68 12.05
C ASP A 101 -13.06 -16.21 11.60
N PRO A 102 -14.19 -15.87 10.93
CA PRO A 102 -14.47 -14.49 10.53
C PRO A 102 -14.67 -13.56 11.74
N HIS A 103 -14.91 -14.11 12.94
CA HIS A 103 -15.15 -13.34 14.16
C HIS A 103 -13.88 -12.67 14.68
N SER A 104 -12.74 -13.36 14.66
CA SER A 104 -11.45 -12.72 14.94
C SER A 104 -11.14 -11.62 13.91
N GLY A 105 -11.50 -11.81 12.64
CA GLY A 105 -11.35 -10.78 11.61
C GLY A 105 -12.19 -9.54 11.93
N LYS A 106 -13.46 -9.73 12.29
CA LYS A 106 -14.34 -8.65 12.74
C LYS A 106 -13.83 -7.94 13.99
N TRP A 107 -13.30 -8.68 14.97
CA TRP A 107 -12.68 -8.09 16.15
C TRP A 107 -11.54 -7.12 15.78
N ILE A 108 -10.71 -7.49 14.80
CA ILE A 108 -9.61 -6.65 14.32
C ILE A 108 -10.15 -5.37 13.67
N GLU A 109 -11.19 -5.45 12.85
CA GLU A 109 -11.86 -4.27 12.26
C GLU A 109 -12.39 -3.33 13.34
N ASP A 110 -13.10 -3.87 14.33
CA ASP A 110 -13.67 -3.11 15.44
C ASP A 110 -12.56 -2.46 16.29
N PHE A 111 -11.46 -3.18 16.55
CA PHE A 111 -10.29 -2.67 17.28
C PHE A 111 -9.61 -1.49 16.55
N LEU A 112 -9.47 -1.60 15.22
CA LEU A 112 -8.87 -0.56 14.39
C LEU A 112 -9.83 0.61 14.13
N GLY A 113 -11.14 0.40 14.30
CA GLY A 113 -12.17 1.37 13.91
C GLY A 113 -12.32 1.48 12.39
N LEU A 114 -12.00 0.40 11.65
CA LEU A 114 -11.98 0.36 10.19
C LEU A 114 -12.90 -0.75 9.69
N ALA A 115 -14.04 -0.37 9.11
CA ALA A 115 -14.95 -1.32 8.50
C ALA A 115 -14.45 -1.77 7.12
N ASN A 116 -14.68 -3.04 6.77
CA ASN A 116 -14.34 -3.62 5.47
C ASN A 116 -12.84 -3.54 5.12
N LEU A 117 -11.99 -3.65 6.14
CA LEU A 117 -10.54 -3.61 5.97
C LEU A 117 -10.08 -4.80 5.13
N GLY A 118 -10.70 -5.97 5.27
CA GLY A 118 -10.34 -7.17 4.50
C GLY A 118 -10.40 -6.99 2.98
N ASN A 119 -11.34 -6.17 2.49
CA ASN A 119 -11.54 -5.93 1.06
C ASN A 119 -10.93 -4.60 0.57
N TYR A 120 -10.32 -3.81 1.44
CA TYR A 120 -9.79 -2.50 1.08
C TYR A 120 -8.51 -2.59 0.22
N HIS A 121 -8.56 -2.13 -1.03
CA HIS A 121 -7.41 -2.02 -1.93
C HIS A 121 -6.91 -0.58 -2.02
N GLY A 122 -6.21 -0.15 -0.98
CA GLY A 122 -5.59 1.18 -0.93
C GLY A 122 -4.44 1.25 0.07
N THR A 123 -3.70 2.37 0.04
CA THR A 123 -2.67 2.67 1.05
C THR A 123 -3.26 3.52 2.18
N GLY A 124 -2.56 3.60 3.31
CA GLY A 124 -2.90 4.51 4.41
C GLY A 124 -4.26 4.23 5.09
N ALA A 125 -4.63 2.97 5.26
CA ALA A 125 -5.89 2.62 5.95
C ALA A 125 -5.86 2.97 7.44
N PHE A 126 -4.69 2.95 8.07
CA PHE A 126 -4.56 3.22 9.49
C PHE A 126 -4.72 4.71 9.81
N ASP A 127 -5.36 4.96 10.95
CA ASP A 127 -5.39 6.28 11.56
C ASP A 127 -3.99 6.63 12.09
N ILE A 128 -3.27 7.46 11.33
CA ILE A 128 -1.91 7.92 11.65
C ILE A 128 -1.90 8.77 12.94
N ASP A 129 -3.01 9.44 13.25
CA ASP A 129 -3.12 10.27 14.44
C ASP A 129 -3.23 9.39 15.70
N ARG A 130 -3.88 8.22 15.57
CA ARG A 130 -3.92 7.21 16.63
C ARG A 130 -2.63 6.36 16.69
N PHE A 131 -2.13 5.93 15.53
CA PHE A 131 -0.99 5.03 15.41
C PHE A 131 0.16 5.73 14.69
N ALA A 132 0.92 6.52 15.45
CA ALA A 132 2.03 7.32 14.92
C ALA A 132 3.12 6.47 14.24
N SER A 133 3.26 5.20 14.63
CA SER A 133 4.18 4.24 14.02
C SER A 133 3.53 2.88 13.81
N TRP A 134 4.14 2.08 12.94
CA TRP A 134 3.61 0.77 12.55
C TRP A 134 3.55 -0.22 13.72
N GLU A 135 4.46 -0.13 14.68
CA GLU A 135 4.50 -1.04 15.83
C GLU A 135 3.42 -0.74 16.86
N MET A 136 2.95 0.51 16.94
CA MET A 136 1.92 0.93 17.89
C MET A 136 0.61 0.17 17.71
N VAL A 137 0.25 -0.17 16.46
CA VAL A 137 -0.93 -1.01 16.18
C VAL A 137 -0.83 -2.37 16.89
N LEU A 138 0.35 -2.99 16.82
CA LEU A 138 0.58 -4.32 17.41
C LEU A 138 0.78 -4.24 18.91
N PHE A 139 1.44 -3.19 19.43
CA PHE A 139 1.55 -2.95 20.86
C PHE A 139 0.19 -2.75 21.52
N GLU A 140 -0.64 -1.84 20.99
CA GLU A 140 -1.98 -1.63 21.52
C GLU A 140 -2.84 -2.89 21.44
N MET A 141 -2.73 -3.66 20.34
CA MET A 141 -3.43 -4.94 20.21
C MET A 141 -2.96 -5.92 21.29
N MET A 142 -1.65 -6.05 21.50
CA MET A 142 -1.09 -6.90 22.56
C MET A 142 -1.53 -6.42 23.93
N GLU A 143 -1.68 -5.12 24.18
CA GLU A 143 -2.12 -4.52 25.46
C GLU A 143 -3.57 -4.83 25.82
N ARG A 144 -4.44 -5.08 24.83
CA ARG A 144 -5.84 -5.43 25.10
C ARG A 144 -5.96 -6.70 25.96
N PRO A 145 -6.88 -6.72 26.94
CA PRO A 145 -7.18 -7.94 27.68
C PRO A 145 -7.84 -8.97 26.76
N LYS A 146 -7.87 -10.23 27.20
CA LYS A 146 -8.64 -11.26 26.52
C LYS A 146 -10.11 -10.84 26.47
N ASP A 147 -10.71 -10.99 25.31
CA ASP A 147 -12.05 -10.51 25.01
C ASP A 147 -12.96 -11.67 24.60
N LYS A 148 -14.28 -11.43 24.50
CA LYS A 148 -15.24 -12.41 24.02
C LYS A 148 -16.22 -11.77 23.05
N ILE A 149 -16.34 -12.35 21.86
CA ILE A 149 -17.42 -12.00 20.93
C ILE A 149 -18.57 -12.97 21.14
N ILE A 150 -19.77 -12.43 21.38
CA ILE A 150 -20.99 -13.23 21.49
C ILE A 150 -21.60 -13.38 20.10
N VAL A 151 -21.63 -14.60 19.59
CA VAL A 151 -22.24 -14.92 18.30
C VAL A 151 -23.59 -15.56 18.51
N SER A 152 -24.64 -14.90 18.07
CA SER A 152 -25.99 -15.45 18.06
C SER A 152 -26.23 -16.23 16.77
N ALA A 153 -26.38 -17.56 16.87
CA ALA A 153 -26.80 -18.38 15.76
C ALA A 153 -28.26 -18.80 15.93
N LYS A 154 -29.04 -18.69 14.86
CA LYS A 154 -30.41 -19.20 14.84
C LYS A 154 -30.37 -20.72 14.96
N ARG A 155 -30.89 -21.26 16.05
CA ARG A 155 -31.08 -22.72 16.17
C ARG A 155 -32.11 -23.14 15.12
N ARG A 156 -32.01 -24.35 14.57
CA ARG A 156 -32.98 -24.89 13.59
C ARG A 156 -34.40 -24.61 14.06
N GLY A 157 -35.03 -23.62 13.42
CA GLY A 157 -36.36 -23.11 13.78
C GLY A 157 -37.44 -23.76 12.93
N ARG A 158 -38.62 -23.13 12.93
CA ARG A 158 -39.79 -23.49 12.11
C ARG A 158 -39.37 -23.96 10.71
N GLY A 159 -39.75 -25.19 10.33
CA GLY A 159 -39.55 -25.72 8.99
C GLY A 159 -38.22 -26.44 8.71
N HIS A 160 -37.29 -26.54 9.66
CA HIS A 160 -36.11 -27.41 9.54
C HIS A 160 -36.23 -28.64 10.45
N GLY A 161 -36.13 -29.85 9.85
CA GLY A 161 -36.16 -31.12 10.60
C GLY A 161 -37.54 -31.81 10.70
N GLY A 162 -38.45 -31.57 9.75
CA GLY A 162 -39.74 -32.28 9.68
C GLY A 162 -40.91 -31.65 10.46
N TRP A 163 -40.70 -30.47 11.07
CA TRP A 163 -41.74 -29.76 11.81
C TRP A 163 -42.58 -28.88 10.88
N SER A 164 -43.89 -28.78 11.15
CA SER A 164 -44.81 -27.92 10.40
C SER A 164 -44.35 -26.46 10.41
N LYS A 165 -44.20 -25.86 9.21
CA LYS A 165 -43.88 -24.44 9.01
C LYS A 165 -44.87 -23.47 9.68
N HIS A 166 -46.06 -23.95 10.05
CA HIS A 166 -47.18 -23.13 10.54
C HIS A 166 -47.50 -23.33 12.02
N ASN A 167 -46.64 -24.00 12.80
CA ASN A 167 -46.91 -24.17 14.24
C ASN A 167 -46.74 -22.84 15.01
N PRO A 168 -47.81 -22.20 15.53
CA PRO A 168 -47.74 -20.90 16.21
C PRO A 168 -47.00 -20.96 17.55
N TYR A 169 -46.75 -22.16 18.09
CA TYR A 169 -46.07 -22.37 19.37
C TYR A 169 -44.55 -22.52 19.25
N LEU A 170 -44.00 -22.47 18.03
CA LEU A 170 -42.55 -22.50 17.81
C LEU A 170 -41.97 -21.09 17.70
N GLU A 171 -41.42 -20.60 18.81
CA GLU A 171 -40.66 -19.35 18.84
C GLU A 171 -39.28 -19.52 18.18
N GLU A 172 -38.78 -18.43 17.58
CA GLU A 172 -37.41 -18.40 17.08
C GLU A 172 -36.44 -18.42 18.25
N ARG A 173 -35.69 -19.52 18.39
CA ARG A 173 -34.66 -19.65 19.43
C ARG A 173 -33.30 -19.32 18.86
N TRP A 174 -32.67 -18.32 19.45
CA TRP A 174 -31.27 -17.99 19.21
C TRP A 174 -30.42 -18.67 20.27
N VAL A 175 -29.26 -19.19 19.86
CA VAL A 175 -28.24 -19.69 20.79
C VAL A 175 -27.03 -18.79 20.65
N GLU A 176 -26.60 -18.25 21.78
CA GLU A 176 -25.41 -17.41 21.88
C GLU A 176 -24.20 -18.28 22.22
N PHE A 177 -23.14 -18.13 21.43
CA PHE A 177 -21.87 -18.80 21.62
C PHE A 177 -20.79 -17.74 21.90
N PRO A 178 -20.17 -17.74 23.10
CA PRO A 178 -19.04 -16.85 23.36
C PRO A 178 -17.78 -17.40 22.69
N ILE A 179 -17.20 -16.62 21.79
CA ILE A 179 -15.90 -16.89 21.16
C ILE A 179 -14.84 -16.11 21.90
N ALA A 180 -13.88 -16.79 22.52
CA ALA A 180 -12.77 -16.15 23.21
C ALA A 180 -11.75 -15.60 22.20
N ILE A 181 -11.41 -14.32 22.33
CA ILE A 181 -10.38 -13.64 21.54
C ILE A 181 -9.16 -13.42 22.43
N ASP A 182 -7.99 -13.79 21.92
CA ASP A 182 -6.69 -13.53 22.55
C ASP A 182 -5.89 -12.55 21.68
N PRO A 183 -5.97 -11.23 21.94
CA PRO A 183 -5.34 -10.20 21.11
C PRO A 183 -3.82 -10.36 20.98
N ALA A 184 -3.15 -10.80 22.04
CA ALA A 184 -1.71 -11.02 22.02
C ALA A 184 -1.32 -12.15 21.04
N ASN A 185 -2.12 -13.22 21.01
CA ASN A 185 -1.94 -14.32 20.05
C ASN A 185 -2.30 -13.89 18.61
N LEU A 186 -3.28 -13.00 18.41
CA LEU A 186 -3.55 -12.41 17.09
C LEU A 186 -2.33 -11.62 16.60
N ALA A 187 -1.78 -10.73 17.42
CA ALA A 187 -0.59 -9.94 17.07
C ALA A 187 0.62 -10.82 16.72
N GLN A 188 0.84 -11.91 17.47
CA GLN A 188 1.90 -12.88 17.17
C GLN A 188 1.74 -13.51 15.79
N ARG A 189 0.52 -13.93 15.44
CA ARG A 189 0.23 -14.53 14.13
C ARG A 189 0.37 -13.51 12.99
N ILE A 190 -0.06 -12.26 13.22
CA ILE A 190 0.13 -11.16 12.26
C ILE A 190 1.62 -10.92 12.00
N LEU A 191 2.49 -10.98 13.02
CA LEU A 191 3.95 -10.85 12.83
C LEU A 191 4.54 -11.94 11.93
N SER A 192 4.02 -13.17 12.01
CA SER A 192 4.42 -14.24 11.10
C SER A 192 4.08 -13.91 9.65
N VAL A 193 2.85 -13.47 9.40
CA VAL A 193 2.39 -13.06 8.05
C VAL A 193 3.20 -11.85 7.55
N ARG A 194 3.47 -10.88 8.43
CA ARG A 194 4.28 -9.70 8.14
C ARG A 194 5.69 -10.06 7.65
N GLY A 195 6.32 -11.05 8.29
CA GLY A 195 7.65 -11.53 7.89
C GLY A 195 7.64 -12.19 6.51
N GLN A 196 6.59 -12.95 6.19
CA GLN A 196 6.42 -13.54 4.86
C GLN A 196 6.28 -12.44 3.79
N ILE A 197 5.37 -11.48 4.00
CA ILE A 197 5.14 -10.39 3.04
C ILE A 197 6.38 -9.52 2.85
N ALA A 198 7.15 -9.27 3.93
CA ALA A 198 8.40 -8.52 3.81
C ALA A 198 9.41 -9.20 2.87
N ASN A 199 9.53 -10.53 2.92
CA ASN A 199 10.40 -11.28 2.02
C ASN A 199 9.91 -11.24 0.56
N GLU A 200 8.58 -11.26 0.35
CA GLU A 200 7.98 -11.06 -0.96
C GLU A 200 8.27 -9.65 -1.49
N PHE A 201 8.14 -8.63 -0.63
CA PHE A 201 8.41 -7.23 -0.96
C PHE A 201 9.84 -6.99 -1.42
N ILE A 202 10.84 -7.69 -0.87
CA ILE A 202 12.23 -7.58 -1.34
C ILE A 202 12.33 -7.93 -2.84
N GLN A 203 11.67 -9.01 -3.27
CA GLN A 203 11.68 -9.45 -4.67
C GLN A 203 10.81 -8.55 -5.55
N ASP A 204 9.67 -8.14 -5.01
CA ASP A 204 8.72 -7.27 -5.70
C ASP A 204 9.34 -5.88 -5.94
N LEU A 205 10.16 -5.35 -5.02
CA LEU A 205 10.91 -4.11 -5.20
C LEU A 205 11.99 -4.20 -6.29
N ASP A 206 12.61 -5.37 -6.48
CA ASP A 206 13.51 -5.59 -7.62
C ASP A 206 12.75 -5.48 -8.95
N ILE A 207 11.51 -5.98 -9.00
CA ILE A 207 10.65 -5.81 -10.17
C ILE A 207 10.31 -4.34 -10.40
N VAL A 208 10.01 -3.57 -9.35
CA VAL A 208 9.77 -2.12 -9.46
C VAL A 208 10.98 -1.42 -10.08
N ILE A 209 12.20 -1.74 -9.61
CA ILE A 209 13.44 -1.17 -10.14
C ILE A 209 13.61 -1.51 -11.61
N CYS A 210 13.49 -2.79 -12.00
CA CYS A 210 13.62 -3.20 -13.40
C CYS A 210 12.54 -2.60 -14.32
N THR A 211 11.33 -2.40 -13.81
CA THR A 211 10.22 -1.84 -14.59
C THR A 211 10.44 -0.35 -14.85
N ASN A 212 11.02 0.40 -13.90
CA ASN A 212 11.28 1.83 -14.05
C ASN A 212 12.10 2.17 -15.29
N ASP A 213 13.11 1.35 -15.59
CA ASP A 213 13.98 1.55 -16.75
C ASP A 213 13.23 1.40 -18.09
N GLN A 214 12.14 0.62 -18.12
CA GLN A 214 11.39 0.29 -19.34
C GLN A 214 10.28 1.30 -19.67
N ILE A 215 9.84 2.09 -18.69
CA ILE A 215 8.66 2.97 -18.86
C ILE A 215 8.92 4.04 -19.91
N LEU A 216 10.02 4.78 -19.79
CA LEU A 216 10.32 5.86 -20.73
C LEU A 216 10.65 5.32 -22.12
N ASP A 217 11.36 4.18 -22.20
CA ASP A 217 11.66 3.52 -23.46
C ASP A 217 10.36 3.13 -24.18
N SER A 218 9.42 2.47 -23.48
CA SER A 218 8.12 2.10 -24.04
C SER A 218 7.31 3.32 -24.49
N TYR A 219 7.31 4.40 -23.71
CA TYR A 219 6.64 5.66 -24.09
C TYR A 219 7.19 6.24 -25.40
N PHE A 220 8.51 6.37 -25.52
CA PHE A 220 9.14 6.94 -26.72
C PHE A 220 9.03 6.00 -27.92
N GLU A 221 9.04 4.68 -27.72
CA GLU A 221 8.76 3.72 -28.78
C GLU A 221 7.35 3.86 -29.32
N ASN A 222 6.35 4.02 -28.44
CA ASN A 222 4.95 4.19 -28.84
C ASN A 222 4.72 5.49 -29.61
N ILE A 223 5.33 6.61 -29.19
CA ILE A 223 5.29 7.86 -29.97
C ILE A 223 5.86 7.66 -31.38
N ARG A 224 7.02 7.01 -31.49
CA ARG A 224 7.67 6.75 -32.79
C ARG A 224 6.84 5.80 -33.66
N TYR A 225 6.13 4.86 -33.05
CA TYR A 225 5.24 3.94 -33.73
C TYR A 225 4.03 4.69 -34.31
N ASP A 226 3.39 5.53 -33.50
CA ASP A 226 2.24 6.33 -33.91
C ASP A 226 2.57 7.29 -35.06
N GLU A 227 3.75 7.91 -35.06
CA GLU A 227 4.22 8.77 -36.16
C GLU A 227 4.34 8.00 -37.48
N ARG A 228 4.85 6.76 -37.44
CA ARG A 228 5.00 5.92 -38.64
C ARG A 228 3.65 5.45 -39.15
N HIS A 229 2.76 5.02 -38.27
CA HIS A 229 1.49 4.41 -38.63
C HIS A 229 0.39 5.43 -38.96
N SER A 230 0.39 6.61 -38.33
CA SER A 230 -0.55 7.70 -38.66
C SER A 230 -0.45 8.15 -40.12
N SER A 231 0.71 7.97 -40.76
CA SER A 231 0.90 8.29 -42.18
C SER A 231 0.22 7.31 -43.15
N LEU A 232 -0.10 6.09 -42.70
CA LEU A 232 -0.58 4.99 -43.56
C LEU A 232 -2.07 4.66 -43.37
N THR A 233 -2.66 4.99 -42.22
CA THR A 233 -4.01 4.54 -41.82
C THR A 233 -4.93 5.68 -41.38
N ALA A 234 -4.92 6.80 -42.10
CA ALA A 234 -5.75 7.98 -41.86
C ALA A 234 -7.30 7.76 -41.94
N GLY A 235 -7.80 6.52 -41.93
CA GLY A 235 -9.18 6.19 -42.26
C GLY A 235 -10.03 5.39 -41.26
N ALA A 236 -9.48 4.65 -40.27
CA ALA A 236 -10.34 3.71 -39.52
C ALA A 236 -9.84 3.17 -38.15
N ALA A 237 -8.95 3.85 -37.42
CA ALA A 237 -8.58 3.37 -36.08
C ALA A 237 -9.69 3.69 -35.05
N ARG A 238 -10.12 2.67 -34.28
CA ARG A 238 -11.09 2.84 -33.19
C ARG A 238 -10.42 3.56 -32.01
N PRO A 239 -11.01 4.65 -31.48
CA PRO A 239 -10.43 5.43 -30.38
C PRO A 239 -10.20 4.66 -29.07
N GLU A 240 -10.84 3.50 -28.87
CA GLU A 240 -10.75 2.72 -27.63
C GLU A 240 -9.46 1.90 -27.48
N GLU A 241 -8.77 1.52 -28.57
CA GLU A 241 -7.51 0.75 -28.49
C GLU A 241 -6.27 1.64 -28.25
N LEU A 242 -6.37 2.95 -28.49
CA LEU A 242 -5.30 3.92 -28.23
C LEU A 242 -5.23 4.38 -26.77
N ALA A 243 -6.18 3.96 -25.93
CA ALA A 243 -6.37 4.50 -24.58
C ALA A 243 -5.41 3.93 -23.51
N SER A 244 -4.54 2.98 -23.87
CA SER A 244 -3.46 2.50 -22.99
C SER A 244 -2.15 2.67 -23.74
N THR A 245 -1.60 3.89 -23.73
CA THR A 245 -0.30 4.17 -24.36
C THR A 245 0.81 3.42 -23.64
N PHE A 246 0.58 3.01 -22.39
CA PHE A 246 1.42 2.03 -21.71
C PHE A 246 0.74 0.67 -21.76
N ASP A 247 1.38 -0.32 -22.38
CA ASP A 247 1.16 -1.68 -21.91
C ASP A 247 1.40 -1.65 -20.40
N ARG A 248 0.47 -2.19 -19.61
CA ARG A 248 0.63 -2.29 -18.15
C ARG A 248 1.73 -3.31 -17.85
N ILE A 249 2.96 -2.99 -18.25
CA ILE A 249 4.19 -3.80 -18.20
C ILE A 249 4.32 -4.38 -16.80
N THR A 250 4.05 -3.57 -15.79
CA THR A 250 4.06 -3.94 -14.39
C THR A 250 3.11 -5.12 -14.08
N SER A 251 1.89 -5.12 -14.63
CA SER A 251 0.92 -6.21 -14.48
C SER A 251 1.33 -7.49 -15.23
N ILE A 252 1.99 -7.34 -16.38
CA ILE A 252 2.48 -8.46 -17.19
C ILE A 252 3.67 -9.14 -16.51
N ILE A 253 4.67 -8.36 -16.08
CA ILE A 253 5.87 -8.86 -15.40
C ILE A 253 5.47 -9.59 -14.12
N LEU A 254 4.55 -9.02 -13.35
CA LEU A 254 4.00 -9.67 -12.16
C LEU A 254 3.38 -11.02 -12.48
N SER A 255 2.45 -11.08 -13.44
CA SER A 255 1.72 -12.31 -13.74
C SER A 255 2.69 -13.42 -14.13
N ARG A 256 3.71 -13.08 -14.93
CA ARG A 256 4.76 -14.01 -15.34
C ARG A 256 5.66 -14.46 -14.17
N ASN A 257 6.06 -13.55 -13.29
CA ASN A 257 6.91 -13.89 -12.15
C ASN A 257 6.16 -14.72 -11.10
N MET A 258 4.86 -14.46 -10.91
CA MET A 258 4.02 -15.21 -9.98
C MET A 258 3.75 -16.63 -10.48
N GLU A 259 3.54 -16.84 -11.79
CA GLU A 259 3.34 -18.17 -12.37
C GLU A 259 4.58 -19.06 -12.24
N ASN A 260 5.78 -18.47 -12.24
CA ASN A 260 7.04 -19.21 -12.19
C ASN A 260 7.50 -19.58 -10.77
N GLN A 261 6.92 -18.98 -9.72
CA GLN A 261 7.30 -19.27 -8.35
C GLN A 261 6.47 -20.43 -7.78
N VAL A 262 7.12 -21.59 -7.63
CA VAL A 262 6.56 -22.79 -6.98
C VAL A 262 6.31 -22.58 -5.47
N GLN A 263 6.84 -21.50 -4.88
CA GLN A 263 6.65 -21.18 -3.47
C GLN A 263 5.25 -20.60 -3.18
N VAL A 264 4.72 -20.98 -2.02
CA VAL A 264 3.42 -20.51 -1.52
C VAL A 264 3.50 -19.00 -1.27
N SER A 265 2.93 -18.21 -2.20
CA SER A 265 2.81 -16.76 -2.04
C SER A 265 1.74 -16.39 -1.03
N SER A 266 1.89 -15.23 -0.39
CA SER A 266 0.88 -14.69 0.51
C SER A 266 -0.44 -14.41 -0.22
N PRO A 267 -1.58 -14.47 0.48
CA PRO A 267 -2.83 -13.98 -0.07
C PRO A 267 -2.68 -12.53 -0.53
N PHE A 268 -3.28 -12.22 -1.67
CA PHE A 268 -3.26 -10.90 -2.30
C PHE A 268 -1.89 -10.40 -2.76
N ARG A 269 -0.88 -11.24 -2.96
CA ARG A 269 0.45 -10.76 -3.39
C ARG A 269 0.40 -9.82 -4.62
N LYS A 270 -0.44 -10.11 -5.62
CA LYS A 270 -0.65 -9.22 -6.78
C LYS A 270 -1.15 -7.83 -6.35
N GLY A 271 -2.12 -7.80 -5.43
CA GLY A 271 -2.64 -6.57 -4.86
C GLY A 271 -1.63 -5.84 -3.98
N ASN A 272 -0.83 -6.59 -3.21
CA ASN A 272 0.22 -6.02 -2.37
C ASN A 272 1.28 -5.33 -3.23
N PHE A 273 1.70 -5.96 -4.33
CA PHE A 273 2.64 -5.37 -5.27
C PHE A 273 2.09 -4.08 -5.90
N ASP A 274 0.84 -4.11 -6.39
CA ASP A 274 0.24 -2.94 -7.04
C ASP A 274 0.23 -1.72 -6.10
N LEU A 275 -0.18 -1.95 -4.86
CA LEU A 275 -0.18 -0.91 -3.82
C LEU A 275 1.23 -0.50 -3.39
N LEU A 276 2.20 -1.41 -3.38
CA LEU A 276 3.61 -1.09 -3.12
C LEU A 276 4.16 -0.17 -4.20
N TYR A 277 3.89 -0.47 -5.47
CA TYR A 277 4.28 0.35 -6.61
C TYR A 277 3.59 1.74 -6.57
N ASN A 278 2.31 1.78 -6.20
CA ASN A 278 1.59 3.03 -5.93
C ASN A 278 2.25 3.84 -4.80
N LEU A 279 2.62 3.19 -3.70
CA LEU A 279 3.26 3.83 -2.55
C LEU A 279 4.65 4.39 -2.90
N CYS A 280 5.47 3.63 -3.64
CA CYS A 280 6.77 4.10 -4.12
C CYS A 280 6.62 5.36 -4.99
N THR A 281 5.59 5.40 -5.83
CA THR A 281 5.29 6.56 -6.68
C THR A 281 4.87 7.78 -5.84
N GLN A 282 3.99 7.61 -4.85
CA GLN A 282 3.61 8.67 -3.92
C GLN A 282 4.82 9.23 -3.15
N ALA A 283 5.64 8.34 -2.57
CA ALA A 283 6.85 8.72 -1.84
C ALA A 283 7.83 9.51 -2.73
N SER A 284 7.98 9.10 -4.00
CA SER A 284 8.84 9.78 -4.98
C SER A 284 8.36 11.20 -5.29
N ILE A 285 7.05 11.39 -5.42
CA ILE A 285 6.44 12.71 -5.63
C ILE A 285 6.68 13.59 -4.40
N HIS A 286 6.48 13.05 -3.19
CA HIS A 286 6.67 13.81 -1.95
C HIS A 286 8.14 14.20 -1.74
N GLU A 287 9.09 13.30 -1.98
CA GLU A 287 10.53 13.62 -1.96
C GLU A 287 10.89 14.67 -3.01
N LEU A 288 10.31 14.58 -4.21
CA LEU A 288 10.55 15.57 -5.26
C LEU A 288 9.99 16.95 -4.92
N LEU A 289 8.77 17.02 -4.38
CA LEU A 289 8.16 18.27 -3.91
C LEU A 289 9.02 18.94 -2.83
N ARG A 290 9.55 18.16 -1.88
CA ARG A 290 10.48 18.67 -0.86
C ARG A 290 11.75 19.24 -1.49
N GLN A 291 12.35 18.51 -2.44
CA GLN A 291 13.56 18.99 -3.11
C GLN A 291 13.30 20.29 -3.89
N TYR A 292 12.18 20.41 -4.60
CA TYR A 292 11.86 21.65 -5.30
C TYR A 292 11.57 22.81 -4.34
N GLN A 293 10.93 22.53 -3.21
CA GLN A 293 10.71 23.52 -2.15
C GLN A 293 12.04 24.04 -1.59
N ASP A 294 12.99 23.14 -1.31
CA ASP A 294 14.29 23.49 -0.74
C ASP A 294 15.21 24.22 -1.74
N ALA A 295 14.99 24.01 -3.04
CA ALA A 295 15.68 24.74 -4.11
C ALA A 295 15.20 26.20 -4.29
N GLY A 296 14.13 26.60 -3.59
CA GLY A 296 13.61 27.97 -3.57
C GLY A 296 13.18 28.51 -4.94
N GLU A 297 13.46 29.79 -5.20
CA GLU A 297 13.04 30.54 -6.40
C GLU A 297 13.41 29.83 -7.72
N SER A 298 14.51 29.06 -7.74
CA SER A 298 14.98 28.39 -8.96
C SER A 298 14.04 27.29 -9.48
N LYS A 299 13.21 26.71 -8.60
CA LYS A 299 12.29 25.61 -8.92
C LYS A 299 10.84 25.92 -8.54
N GLU A 300 10.52 27.16 -8.19
CA GLU A 300 9.20 27.58 -7.72
C GLU A 300 8.08 27.26 -8.73
N VAL A 301 8.33 27.48 -10.02
CA VAL A 301 7.37 27.17 -11.09
C VAL A 301 7.10 25.67 -11.19
N SER A 302 8.15 24.84 -11.17
CA SER A 302 8.02 23.38 -11.21
C SER A 302 7.40 22.81 -9.92
N PHE A 303 7.73 23.38 -8.77
CA PHE A 303 7.15 23.05 -7.47
C PHE A 303 5.64 23.27 -7.49
N THR A 304 5.23 24.49 -7.83
CA THR A 304 3.82 24.89 -7.84
C THR A 304 3.03 24.03 -8.83
N TRP A 305 3.57 23.79 -10.02
CA TRP A 305 2.95 22.90 -10.99
C TRP A 305 2.80 21.46 -10.50
N LEU A 306 3.87 20.83 -10.02
CA LEU A 306 3.79 19.43 -9.58
C LEU A 306 2.85 19.29 -8.38
N ARG A 307 2.87 20.27 -7.46
CA ARG A 307 1.99 20.30 -6.30
C ARG A 307 0.53 20.32 -6.75
N ASP A 308 0.16 21.28 -7.59
CA ASP A 308 -1.23 21.44 -8.03
C ASP A 308 -1.66 20.21 -8.85
N PHE A 309 -0.80 19.74 -9.77
CA PHE A 309 -1.04 18.53 -10.54
C PHE A 309 -1.33 17.32 -9.65
N TYR A 310 -0.56 17.15 -8.56
CA TYR A 310 -0.74 16.06 -7.60
C TYR A 310 -2.01 16.21 -6.76
N ILE A 311 -2.28 17.39 -6.19
CA ILE A 311 -3.49 17.63 -5.38
C ILE A 311 -4.76 17.33 -6.17
N ASP A 312 -4.84 17.80 -7.42
CA ASP A 312 -6.02 17.61 -8.27
C ASP A 312 -6.30 16.13 -8.58
N ARG A 313 -5.28 15.28 -8.40
CA ARG A 313 -5.26 13.88 -8.86
C ARG A 313 -5.13 12.86 -7.73
N VAL A 314 -4.76 13.27 -6.52
CA VAL A 314 -4.51 12.35 -5.39
C VAL A 314 -5.74 11.49 -5.08
N ALA A 315 -6.93 12.10 -5.08
CA ALA A 315 -8.19 11.40 -4.84
C ALA A 315 -8.54 10.37 -5.93
N LYS A 316 -8.04 10.57 -7.15
CA LYS A 316 -8.30 9.71 -8.32
C LYS A 316 -7.34 8.52 -8.37
N PHE A 317 -6.07 8.71 -8.01
CA PHE A 317 -5.03 7.70 -8.23
C PHE A 317 -4.46 7.06 -6.97
N PHE A 318 -4.57 7.72 -5.81
CA PHE A 318 -3.76 7.36 -4.65
C PHE A 318 -4.57 7.12 -3.36
N ASP A 319 -5.84 7.56 -3.33
CA ASP A 319 -6.67 7.51 -2.13
C ASP A 319 -7.89 6.61 -2.29
N GLY A 320 -8.22 5.87 -1.23
CA GLY A 320 -9.40 5.02 -1.17
C GLY A 320 -9.20 3.66 -1.83
N ASP A 321 -10.33 2.98 -2.08
CA ASP A 321 -10.36 1.68 -2.75
C ASP A 321 -10.19 1.90 -4.26
N GLN A 322 -9.05 1.48 -4.80
CA GLN A 322 -8.63 1.76 -6.17
C GLN A 322 -8.55 0.49 -7.01
N PRO A 323 -8.74 0.56 -8.34
CA PRO A 323 -8.37 -0.55 -9.21
C PRO A 323 -6.85 -0.62 -9.40
N TYR A 324 -6.38 -1.71 -10.01
CA TYR A 324 -4.97 -1.92 -10.33
C TYR A 324 -4.44 -0.93 -11.38
N GLY A 325 -3.16 -0.58 -11.26
CA GLY A 325 -2.39 0.18 -12.24
C GLY A 325 -2.46 1.70 -12.10
N ARG A 326 -2.94 2.23 -10.96
CA ARG A 326 -3.15 3.70 -10.82
C ARG A 326 -1.88 4.54 -10.88
N ALA A 327 -0.75 4.04 -10.40
CA ALA A 327 0.52 4.76 -10.55
C ALA A 327 0.95 4.88 -12.01
N ASP A 328 0.73 3.84 -12.81
CA ASP A 328 1.02 3.89 -14.25
C ASP A 328 0.08 4.91 -14.93
N ASP A 329 -1.23 4.85 -14.63
CA ASP A 329 -2.19 5.82 -15.15
C ASP A 329 -1.81 7.28 -14.76
N PHE A 330 -1.26 7.51 -13.56
CA PHE A 330 -0.81 8.83 -13.10
C PHE A 330 0.42 9.34 -13.88
N ILE A 331 1.41 8.46 -14.10
CA ILE A 331 2.62 8.78 -14.86
C ILE A 331 2.29 9.00 -16.34
N GLU A 332 1.41 8.18 -16.90
CA GLU A 332 0.89 8.34 -18.26
C GLU A 332 0.22 9.70 -18.44
N GLU A 333 -0.70 10.08 -17.54
CA GLU A 333 -1.36 11.39 -17.60
C GLU A 333 -0.33 12.55 -17.53
N MET A 334 0.75 12.39 -16.78
CA MET A 334 1.84 13.37 -16.72
C MET A 334 2.63 13.44 -18.02
N LEU A 335 2.98 12.30 -18.62
CA LEU A 335 3.73 12.21 -19.86
C LEU A 335 2.93 12.70 -21.08
N LEU A 336 1.61 12.59 -21.04
CA LEU A 336 0.71 13.13 -22.07
C LEU A 336 0.45 14.64 -21.90
N THR A 337 0.88 15.25 -20.79
CA THR A 337 0.69 16.68 -20.56
C THR A 337 1.70 17.48 -21.40
N PRO A 338 1.26 18.43 -22.26
CA PRO A 338 2.16 19.22 -23.07
C PRO A 338 2.98 20.21 -22.23
N PRO A 339 4.20 20.58 -22.66
CA PRO A 339 4.96 21.66 -22.05
C PRO A 339 4.17 22.98 -22.04
N ALA A 340 4.24 23.71 -20.93
CA ALA A 340 3.49 24.95 -20.75
C ALA A 340 4.33 26.02 -20.06
N VAL A 341 4.13 27.28 -20.45
CA VAL A 341 4.69 28.43 -19.74
C VAL A 341 3.72 28.84 -18.65
N ARG A 342 4.19 28.96 -17.41
CA ARG A 342 3.38 29.39 -16.27
C ARG A 342 3.93 30.68 -15.68
N ASP A 343 3.02 31.63 -15.50
CA ASP A 343 3.28 32.90 -14.80
C ASP A 343 2.70 32.78 -13.39
N LEU A 344 3.55 32.90 -12.38
CA LEU A 344 3.17 32.91 -10.97
C LEU A 344 2.96 34.33 -10.43
N GLY A 345 3.05 35.34 -11.30
CA GLY A 345 2.94 36.75 -10.93
C GLY A 345 4.25 37.32 -10.39
N ILE A 346 4.12 38.37 -9.58
CA ILE A 346 5.24 39.11 -9.01
C ILE A 346 5.50 38.58 -7.60
N ASN A 347 6.71 38.10 -7.34
CA ASN A 347 7.09 37.65 -5.99
C ASN A 347 7.24 38.83 -5.01
N ASP A 348 7.46 38.54 -3.73
CA ASP A 348 7.65 39.56 -2.67
C ASP A 348 8.79 40.54 -2.94
N ARG A 349 9.71 40.20 -3.86
CA ARG A 349 10.84 41.04 -4.29
C ARG A 349 10.52 41.91 -5.51
N GLY A 350 9.29 41.92 -6.01
CA GLY A 350 8.91 42.68 -7.18
C GLY A 350 9.34 42.06 -8.52
N LYS A 351 9.79 40.80 -8.52
CA LYS A 351 10.25 40.11 -9.74
C LYS A 351 9.15 39.19 -10.28
N ALA A 352 8.85 39.30 -11.58
CA ALA A 352 7.96 38.38 -12.26
C ALA A 352 8.57 36.97 -12.30
N VAL A 353 7.83 35.97 -11.84
CA VAL A 353 8.24 34.56 -11.83
C VAL A 353 7.53 33.84 -12.97
N VAL A 354 8.17 33.81 -14.12
CA VAL A 354 7.72 33.08 -15.31
C VAL A 354 8.70 31.95 -15.59
N GLY A 355 8.17 30.75 -15.86
CA GLY A 355 8.99 29.58 -16.18
C GLY A 355 8.32 28.62 -17.15
N LEU A 356 9.15 27.90 -17.90
CA LEU A 356 8.72 26.78 -18.73
C LEU A 356 8.64 25.51 -17.87
N ILE A 357 7.52 24.80 -17.96
CA ILE A 357 7.30 23.51 -17.32
C ILE A 357 7.52 22.41 -18.36
N ASP A 358 8.32 21.42 -17.97
CA ASP A 358 8.57 20.21 -18.72
C ASP A 358 8.01 19.01 -17.93
N PRO A 359 6.76 18.57 -18.22
CA PRO A 359 6.13 17.43 -17.55
C PRO A 359 6.90 16.13 -17.71
N VAL A 360 7.51 15.90 -18.87
CA VAL A 360 8.30 14.69 -19.15
C VAL A 360 9.53 14.64 -18.26
N GLY A 361 10.26 15.75 -18.16
CA GLY A 361 11.41 15.86 -17.25
C GLY A 361 11.02 15.76 -15.76
N VAL A 362 9.77 16.06 -15.39
CA VAL A 362 9.28 15.81 -14.02
C VAL A 362 8.97 14.33 -13.83
N ALA A 363 8.31 13.67 -14.78
CA ALA A 363 8.02 12.24 -14.75
C ALA A 363 9.31 11.41 -14.64
N GLU A 364 10.34 11.74 -15.44
CA GLU A 364 11.67 11.11 -15.38
C GLU A 364 12.27 11.21 -13.96
N ARG A 365 12.20 12.39 -13.33
CA ARG A 365 12.72 12.59 -11.96
C ARG A 365 11.93 11.81 -10.90
N ILE A 366 10.63 11.61 -11.10
CA ILE A 366 9.80 10.78 -10.23
C ILE A 366 10.23 9.32 -10.37
N ILE A 367 10.36 8.81 -11.60
CA ILE A 367 10.79 7.43 -11.87
C ILE A 367 12.18 7.16 -11.28
N ALA A 368 13.13 8.10 -11.46
CA ALA A 368 14.48 7.98 -10.89
C ALA A 368 14.48 7.93 -9.35
N ARG A 369 13.67 8.78 -8.69
CA ARG A 369 13.47 8.71 -7.22
C ARG A 369 12.81 7.40 -6.80
N ARG A 370 11.88 6.89 -7.60
CA ARG A 370 11.19 5.64 -7.32
C ARG A 370 12.16 4.48 -7.23
N THR A 371 13.15 4.42 -8.12
CA THR A 371 14.24 3.44 -8.05
C THR A 371 15.05 3.57 -6.77
N ARG A 372 15.40 4.80 -6.35
CA ARG A 372 16.12 5.04 -5.10
C ARG A 372 15.30 4.58 -3.89
N ILE A 373 14.05 5.02 -3.78
CA ILE A 373 13.13 4.66 -2.70
C ILE A 373 12.92 3.14 -2.64
N ALA A 374 12.79 2.48 -3.79
CA ALA A 374 12.66 1.03 -3.84
C ALA A 374 13.88 0.31 -3.25
N ASN A 375 15.10 0.80 -3.51
CA ASN A 375 16.31 0.26 -2.88
C ASN A 375 16.33 0.51 -1.37
N ASP A 376 16.04 1.74 -0.92
CA ASP A 376 16.00 2.08 0.52
C ASP A 376 14.95 1.21 1.26
N TRP A 377 13.81 0.96 0.63
CA TRP A 377 12.77 0.10 1.20
C TRP A 377 13.12 -1.37 1.16
N LYS A 378 13.89 -1.83 0.18
CA LYS A 378 14.39 -3.20 0.13
C LYS A 378 15.28 -3.49 1.34
N ASP A 379 16.18 -2.56 1.66
CA ASP A 379 17.00 -2.64 2.87
C ASP A 379 16.11 -2.63 4.13
N SER A 380 15.14 -1.71 4.19
CA SER A 380 14.18 -1.66 5.30
C SER A 380 13.35 -2.95 5.45
N MET A 381 13.03 -3.66 4.38
CA MET A 381 12.33 -4.95 4.45
C MET A 381 13.25 -6.04 4.99
N GLY A 382 14.54 -6.02 4.62
CA GLY A 382 15.56 -6.92 5.17
C GLY A 382 15.74 -6.81 6.69
N GLU A 383 15.49 -5.63 7.26
CA GLU A 383 15.54 -5.38 8.70
C GLU A 383 14.31 -5.90 9.47
N THR A 384 13.26 -6.33 8.79
CA THR A 384 11.97 -6.72 9.41
C THR A 384 12.12 -7.80 10.48
N ALA A 385 13.02 -8.77 10.29
CA ALA A 385 13.26 -9.80 11.28
C ALA A 385 13.82 -9.22 12.60
N SER A 386 14.67 -8.19 12.52
CA SER A 386 15.22 -7.48 13.68
C SER A 386 14.13 -6.69 14.40
N ASP A 387 13.30 -5.95 13.64
CA ASP A 387 12.15 -5.22 14.18
C ASP A 387 11.21 -6.14 14.99
N HIS A 388 10.96 -7.35 14.46
CA HIS A 388 10.09 -8.33 15.12
C HIS A 388 10.64 -8.82 16.46
N ILE A 389 11.97 -8.85 16.66
CA ILE A 389 12.57 -9.31 17.93
C ILE A 389 12.09 -8.42 19.09
N GLN A 390 11.97 -7.10 18.87
CA GLN A 390 11.52 -6.18 19.92
C GLN A 390 10.06 -6.47 20.30
N LEU A 391 9.18 -6.63 19.32
CA LEU A 391 7.77 -6.98 19.57
C LEU A 391 7.61 -8.36 20.21
N GLN A 392 8.42 -9.34 19.81
CA GLN A 392 8.43 -10.66 20.42
C GLN A 392 8.88 -10.62 21.89
N LYS A 393 9.88 -9.79 22.23
CA LYS A 393 10.29 -9.56 23.62
C LYS A 393 9.14 -8.97 24.45
N ALA A 394 8.43 -7.98 23.90
CA ALA A 394 7.26 -7.40 24.55
C ALA A 394 6.15 -8.43 24.78
N LEU A 395 5.86 -9.24 23.77
CA LEU A 395 4.87 -10.31 23.83
C LEU A 395 5.23 -11.35 24.91
N LEU A 396 6.47 -11.82 24.93
CA LEU A 396 6.95 -12.77 25.95
C LEU A 396 6.85 -12.17 27.35
N THR A 397 7.23 -10.91 27.51
CA THR A 397 7.12 -10.17 28.77
C THR A 397 5.66 -10.11 29.25
N LYS A 398 4.72 -9.85 28.34
CA LYS A 398 3.29 -9.87 28.64
C LYS A 398 2.78 -11.26 29.05
N ILE A 399 3.20 -12.30 28.31
CA ILE A 399 2.83 -13.70 28.61
C ILE A 399 3.35 -14.11 30.00
N MET A 400 4.50 -13.59 30.41
CA MET A 400 5.08 -13.80 31.74
C MET A 400 4.40 -12.99 32.86
N GLY A 401 3.35 -12.22 32.54
CA GLY A 401 2.57 -11.46 33.53
C GLY A 401 3.21 -10.14 33.97
N LYS A 402 4.25 -9.66 33.28
CA LYS A 402 4.83 -8.33 33.52
C LYS A 402 4.05 -7.25 32.76
N PRO A 403 3.92 -6.03 33.29
CA PRO A 403 3.24 -4.94 32.60
C PRO A 403 4.02 -4.54 31.33
N VAL A 404 3.31 -4.37 30.20
CA VAL A 404 3.89 -3.99 28.90
C VAL A 404 4.36 -2.54 28.86
N GLU A 405 3.81 -1.69 29.73
CA GLU A 405 4.08 -0.25 29.76
C GLU A 405 5.54 0.11 29.98
N GLU A 406 6.29 -0.71 30.73
CA GLU A 406 7.74 -0.52 30.93
C GLU A 406 8.47 -0.64 29.59
N PHE A 407 8.13 -1.65 28.79
CA PHE A 407 8.77 -1.88 27.50
C PHE A 407 8.37 -0.85 26.43
N LYS A 408 7.09 -0.45 26.41
CA LYS A 408 6.62 0.60 25.51
C LYS A 408 7.39 1.90 25.73
N ARG A 409 7.65 2.25 26.98
CA ARG A 409 8.47 3.40 27.34
C ARG A 409 9.90 3.26 26.83
N GLU A 410 10.54 2.11 27.04
CA GLU A 410 11.90 1.84 26.54
C GLU A 410 11.99 1.99 25.00
N VAL A 411 11.02 1.42 24.27
CA VAL A 411 10.99 1.51 22.80
C VAL A 411 10.76 2.95 22.33
N MET A 412 9.82 3.68 22.94
CA MET A 412 9.57 5.08 22.58
C MET A 412 10.77 5.97 22.92
N GLU A 413 11.46 5.73 24.03
CA GLU A 413 12.69 6.43 24.40
C GLU A 413 13.83 6.13 23.43
N GLU A 414 13.98 4.87 22.99
CA GLU A 414 14.99 4.47 22.01
C GLU A 414 14.74 5.12 20.63
N GLN A 415 13.47 5.25 20.22
CA GLN A 415 13.09 5.93 18.98
C GLN A 415 13.27 7.45 19.04
N GLN A 416 13.07 8.05 20.21
CA GLN A 416 13.26 9.49 20.41
C GLN A 416 14.73 9.88 20.56
N LYS A 417 15.65 8.94 20.84
CA LYS A 417 17.08 9.24 20.85
C LYS A 417 17.48 9.72 19.46
N PRO A 418 17.88 11.01 19.31
CA PRO A 418 18.26 11.52 18.01
C PRO A 418 19.47 10.70 17.52
N LYS A 419 19.45 10.23 16.27
CA LYS A 419 20.55 9.56 15.56
C LYS A 419 21.79 10.48 15.37
N ARG A 420 22.08 11.36 16.32
CA ARG A 420 23.14 12.37 16.28
C ARG A 420 24.56 11.79 16.35
N GLU A 421 24.73 10.52 16.70
CA GLU A 421 26.08 9.97 16.94
C GLU A 421 26.72 9.24 15.75
N VAL A 422 26.02 9.00 14.63
CA VAL A 422 26.61 8.21 13.52
C VAL A 422 27.29 9.08 12.44
N MET A 423 27.04 10.40 12.37
CA MET A 423 27.70 11.30 11.41
C MET A 423 28.99 11.96 11.92
N GLY A 424 29.43 11.68 13.15
CA GLY A 424 30.58 12.35 13.77
C GLY A 424 31.97 11.77 13.48
N GLN A 425 32.09 10.67 12.73
CA GLN A 425 33.38 9.97 12.52
C GLN A 425 33.75 9.69 11.05
N GLN A 426 33.22 10.44 10.09
CA GLN A 426 33.94 10.57 8.81
C GLN A 426 35.12 11.52 9.01
N GLN A 427 36.22 10.94 9.47
CA GLN A 427 37.54 11.56 9.46
C GLN A 427 37.80 12.10 8.05
N ASN A 428 38.02 13.41 7.96
CA ASN A 428 38.59 14.10 6.81
C ASN A 428 39.78 13.28 6.26
N PRO A 429 39.68 12.62 5.09
CA PRO A 429 40.88 12.22 4.39
C PRO A 429 41.52 13.52 3.88
N LYS A 430 42.64 13.91 4.48
CA LYS A 430 43.55 14.89 3.87
C LYS A 430 44.01 14.31 2.53
N GLY A 431 43.31 14.69 1.45
CA GLY A 431 43.67 14.36 0.08
C GLY A 431 44.43 15.50 -0.57
N ASP A 432 45.64 15.19 -1.03
CA ASP A 432 46.49 16.00 -1.89
C ASP A 432 45.78 16.48 -3.17
N PRO A 433 46.18 17.63 -3.74
CA PRO A 433 45.60 18.16 -4.98
C PRO A 433 46.20 17.46 -6.21
N ALA A 434 45.55 16.40 -6.71
CA ALA A 434 45.90 15.77 -7.97
C ALA A 434 44.84 16.07 -9.06
N GLY A 435 45.26 16.90 -10.02
CA GLY A 435 44.83 17.08 -11.41
C GLY A 435 43.49 16.50 -11.90
N TYR A 436 42.61 17.42 -12.32
CA TYR A 436 41.52 17.12 -13.25
C TYR A 436 42.05 16.90 -14.69
N PRO A 437 41.57 15.89 -15.44
CA PRO A 437 41.77 15.81 -16.88
C PRO A 437 40.75 16.70 -17.61
N LYS A 438 41.25 17.52 -18.52
CA LYS A 438 40.43 18.27 -19.50
C LYS A 438 39.89 17.28 -20.53
N PHE A 439 38.57 17.24 -20.70
CA PHE A 439 37.94 16.67 -21.89
C PHE A 439 37.90 17.74 -22.99
N TYR A 440 38.39 17.38 -24.17
CA TYR A 440 38.18 18.07 -25.43
C TYR A 440 36.95 17.50 -26.13
#